data_AF-D4AQ70-F1
#
_entry.id   AF-D4AQ70-F1
#
_cell.length_a   1.000
_cell.length_b   1.000
_cell.length_c   1.000
_cell.angle_alpha   90.00
_cell.angle_beta   90.00
_cell.angle_gamma   90.00
#
_symmetry.space_group_name_H-M   'P 1'
#
loop_
_entity.id
_entity.type
_entity.pdbx_description
1 polymer ?
#
loop_
_entity_poly.entity_id
_entity_poly.type
_entity_poly.pdbx_seq_one_letter_code
_entity_poly.pdbx_strand_id
1 'polypeptide(L)'
;MKRSNTTSITSFTLPDQQGQVAAIFDFSEDGDSILITTPKKSSWEYWKHWLNPHSSICDEITCLAGVAVIKVYYPDDPLSSRGGELRSGESISFGPGASSTWFRDSHYNQEDLIVSLKGDKSFHRNICSAIIDRDRMAFLSSTPFLLRQLLSLLGLFQFSRPFREWILDLMLAIQLRAIFYSNGFWIYHPTIPFFWWWEWRQIWGEPRVPEWAYRFKWQMQMVITYTVQGICYWVGRIFLGMKGSYSEYTL
;
A
#
# COMPACT_ATOMS: atom_id res chain seq x y z
N MET A 1 -19.05 -15.67 10.81
CA MET A 1 -17.66 -15.84 11.30
C MET A 1 -17.15 -14.49 11.81
N LYS A 2 -16.31 -14.46 12.86
CA LYS A 2 -15.60 -13.24 13.29
C LYS A 2 -14.27 -13.12 12.53
N ARG A 3 -13.68 -11.92 12.47
CA ARG A 3 -12.34 -11.69 11.88
C ARG A 3 -11.29 -12.51 12.64
N SER A 4 -10.17 -12.80 11.98
CA SER A 4 -9.07 -13.52 12.63
C SER A 4 -8.50 -12.66 13.74
N ASN A 5 -8.37 -13.22 14.94
CA ASN A 5 -7.60 -12.57 15.98
C ASN A 5 -6.13 -12.79 15.68
N THR A 6 -5.45 -11.76 15.17
CA THR A 6 -4.04 -11.82 14.79
C THR A 6 -3.13 -11.19 15.84
N THR A 7 -3.65 -10.86 17.03
CA THR A 7 -2.89 -10.23 18.13
C THR A 7 -1.68 -11.04 18.60
N SER A 8 -1.70 -12.37 18.46
CA SER A 8 -0.56 -13.24 18.80
C SER A 8 0.40 -13.54 17.64
N ILE A 9 0.07 -13.13 16.40
CA ILE A 9 0.88 -13.43 15.22
C ILE A 9 1.98 -12.37 15.09
N THR A 10 3.24 -12.77 15.15
CA THR A 10 4.36 -11.83 15.06
C THR A 10 4.85 -11.62 13.63
N SER A 11 4.68 -12.60 12.74
CA SER A 11 5.14 -12.52 11.35
C SER A 11 4.03 -12.76 10.34
N PHE A 12 3.97 -11.94 9.31
CA PHE A 12 2.95 -11.96 8.26
C PHE A 12 3.61 -12.10 6.90
N THR A 13 3.28 -13.16 6.18
CA THR A 13 3.74 -13.40 4.81
C THR A 13 2.69 -12.91 3.82
N LEU A 14 3.02 -11.87 3.06
CA LEU A 14 2.15 -11.34 2.02
C LEU A 14 2.37 -12.11 0.71
N PRO A 15 1.30 -12.59 0.05
CA PRO A 15 1.40 -13.23 -1.24
C PRO A 15 1.48 -12.21 -2.39
N ASP A 16 2.12 -12.58 -3.50
CA ASP A 16 2.00 -11.90 -4.79
C ASP A 16 0.76 -12.37 -5.57
N GLN A 17 0.58 -11.87 -6.80
CA GLN A 17 -0.55 -12.25 -7.66
C GLN A 17 -0.54 -13.74 -8.07
N GLN A 18 0.61 -14.39 -7.98
CA GLN A 18 0.83 -15.80 -8.29
C GLN A 18 0.81 -16.68 -7.03
N GLY A 19 0.58 -16.10 -5.85
CA GLY A 19 0.56 -16.80 -4.56
C GLY A 19 1.96 -17.13 -4.00
N GLN A 20 3.04 -16.57 -4.57
CA GLN A 20 4.39 -16.68 -4.03
C GLN A 20 4.62 -15.61 -2.96
N VAL A 21 5.72 -15.73 -2.20
CA VAL A 21 6.04 -14.76 -1.15
C VAL A 21 6.48 -13.42 -1.75
N ALA A 22 5.66 -12.39 -1.58
CA ALA A 22 5.95 -11.03 -2.01
C ALA A 22 6.82 -10.29 -0.98
N ALA A 23 6.40 -10.30 0.28
CA ALA A 23 7.10 -9.64 1.38
C ALA A 23 6.72 -10.31 2.71
N ILE A 24 7.62 -10.25 3.70
CA ILE A 24 7.40 -10.75 5.05
C ILE A 24 7.51 -9.57 6.00
N PHE A 25 6.49 -9.36 6.83
CA PHE A 25 6.44 -8.32 7.85
C PHE A 25 6.57 -8.97 9.22
N ASP A 26 7.64 -8.69 9.92
CA ASP A 26 7.92 -9.20 11.26
C ASP A 26 7.81 -8.08 12.30
N PHE A 27 6.94 -8.31 13.28
CA PHE A 27 6.61 -7.44 14.40
C PHE A 27 7.16 -7.99 15.74
N SER A 28 8.00 -9.03 15.70
CA SER A 28 8.54 -9.70 16.91
C SER A 28 9.54 -8.87 17.71
N GLU A 29 10.15 -7.84 17.12
CA GLU A 29 11.06 -6.96 17.84
C GLU A 29 10.30 -6.08 18.84
N ASP A 30 10.73 -6.13 20.11
CA ASP A 30 10.34 -5.21 21.18
C ASP A 30 10.95 -3.82 20.90
N GLY A 31 10.26 -3.03 20.07
CA GLY A 31 10.67 -1.69 19.66
C GLY A 31 9.63 -1.01 18.77
N ASP A 32 9.96 0.13 18.18
CA ASP A 32 9.07 0.88 17.26
C ASP A 32 9.32 0.52 15.78
N SER A 33 10.14 -0.50 15.52
CA SER A 33 10.52 -0.98 14.19
C SER A 33 9.76 -2.23 13.76
N ILE A 34 9.47 -2.32 12.46
CA ILE A 34 8.94 -3.49 11.79
C ILE A 34 10.02 -3.96 10.82
N LEU A 35 10.39 -5.22 10.90
CA LEU A 35 11.34 -5.80 9.97
C LEU A 35 10.59 -6.31 8.74
N ILE A 36 10.95 -5.79 7.57
CA ILE A 36 10.33 -6.13 6.29
C ILE A 36 11.37 -6.81 5.43
N THR A 37 11.10 -8.06 5.06
CA THR A 37 11.94 -8.85 4.17
C THR A 37 11.28 -8.98 2.81
N THR A 38 11.95 -8.55 1.75
CA THR A 38 11.53 -8.73 0.36
C THR A 38 12.44 -9.77 -0.29
N PRO A 39 11.91 -10.96 -0.66
CA PRO A 39 12.72 -12.00 -1.28
C PRO A 39 13.38 -11.55 -2.58
N LYS A 40 14.56 -12.09 -2.90
CA LYS A 40 15.37 -11.72 -4.08
C LYS A 40 14.69 -11.88 -5.45
N LYS A 41 13.60 -12.64 -5.53
CA LYS A 41 12.79 -12.81 -6.76
C LYS A 41 11.49 -12.02 -6.74
N SER A 42 11.17 -11.38 -5.62
CA SER A 42 9.96 -10.58 -5.48
C SER A 42 10.14 -9.25 -6.21
N SER A 43 9.07 -8.82 -6.89
CA SER A 43 8.91 -7.49 -7.47
C SER A 43 8.03 -6.60 -6.59
N TRP A 44 7.88 -6.96 -5.32
CA TRP A 44 7.09 -6.18 -4.38
C TRP A 44 7.73 -4.82 -4.14
N GLU A 45 6.90 -3.79 -4.16
CA GLU A 45 7.28 -2.41 -3.88
C GLU A 45 6.41 -1.91 -2.74
N TYR A 46 7.01 -1.15 -1.83
CA TYR A 46 6.25 -0.46 -0.80
C TYR A 46 5.33 0.56 -1.46
N TRP A 47 4.08 0.64 -1.01
CA TRP A 47 3.07 1.50 -1.63
C TRP A 47 3.59 2.92 -1.78
N LYS A 48 3.53 3.46 -3.01
CA LYS A 48 3.77 4.88 -3.23
C LYS A 48 2.64 5.68 -2.59
N HIS A 49 2.97 6.52 -1.63
CA HIS A 49 1.98 7.17 -0.78
C HIS A 49 2.39 8.60 -0.43
N TRP A 50 1.43 9.35 0.11
CA TRP A 50 1.62 10.59 0.87
C TRP A 50 1.22 10.33 2.31
N LEU A 51 1.88 11.01 3.24
CA LEU A 51 1.47 11.04 4.63
C LEU A 51 0.83 12.38 4.95
N ASN A 52 -0.22 12.34 5.76
CA ASN A 52 -0.63 13.51 6.52
C ASN A 52 0.58 14.02 7.34
N PRO A 53 0.89 15.33 7.37
CA PRO A 53 2.02 15.88 8.10
C PRO A 53 2.12 15.50 9.59
N HIS A 54 1.00 15.10 10.20
CA HIS A 54 0.94 14.66 11.61
C HIS A 54 0.92 13.13 11.79
N SER A 55 1.08 12.36 10.71
CA SER A 55 1.06 10.90 10.74
C SER A 55 2.47 10.34 10.88
N SER A 56 2.64 9.36 11.77
CA SER A 56 3.92 8.68 12.03
C SER A 56 3.92 7.24 11.49
N ILE A 57 3.29 7.02 10.34
CA ILE A 57 3.14 5.68 9.76
C ILE A 57 4.46 5.14 9.20
N CYS A 58 5.27 6.01 8.60
CA CYS A 58 6.51 5.64 7.93
C CYS A 58 7.49 6.80 8.10
N ASP A 59 8.20 6.81 9.23
CA ASP A 59 9.06 7.93 9.63
C ASP A 59 10.48 7.74 9.13
N GLU A 60 11.01 6.53 9.25
CA GLU A 60 12.39 6.21 8.90
C GLU A 60 12.48 4.76 8.42
N ILE A 61 13.34 4.54 7.43
CA ILE A 61 13.74 3.20 7.03
C ILE A 61 15.24 3.07 7.19
N THR A 62 15.67 1.90 7.65
CA THR A 62 17.08 1.50 7.72
C THR A 62 17.27 0.23 6.93
N CYS A 63 18.19 0.21 5.97
CA CYS A 63 18.50 -0.99 5.21
C CYS A 63 19.44 -1.87 6.05
N LEU A 64 19.05 -3.11 6.35
CA LEU A 64 19.84 -4.05 7.14
C LEU A 64 20.64 -5.02 6.26
N ALA A 65 20.07 -5.45 5.14
CA ALA A 65 20.72 -6.31 4.15
C ALA A 65 20.14 -6.03 2.76
N GLY A 66 20.92 -6.27 1.69
CA GLY A 66 20.52 -5.90 0.33
C GLY A 66 20.71 -4.43 0.00
N VAL A 67 20.08 -4.02 -1.10
CA VAL A 67 20.07 -2.63 -1.59
C VAL A 67 18.62 -2.21 -1.85
N ALA A 68 18.16 -1.16 -1.16
CA ALA A 68 16.84 -0.57 -1.36
C ALA A 68 16.94 0.68 -2.23
N VAL A 69 16.09 0.79 -3.26
CA VAL A 69 15.92 2.02 -4.03
C VAL A 69 14.80 2.84 -3.41
N ILE A 70 15.10 4.08 -3.05
CA ILE A 70 14.17 5.01 -2.41
C ILE A 70 13.79 6.10 -3.39
N LYS A 71 12.51 6.44 -3.45
CA LYS A 71 12.01 7.60 -4.18
C LYS A 71 11.16 8.46 -3.25
N VAL A 72 11.58 9.70 -3.05
CA VAL A 72 10.92 10.72 -2.22
C VAL A 72 10.53 11.90 -3.10
N TYR A 73 9.29 12.36 -2.97
CA TYR A 73 8.77 13.48 -3.74
C TYR A 73 8.14 14.51 -2.80
N TYR A 74 8.37 15.80 -3.04
CA TYR A 74 7.85 16.88 -2.19
C TYR A 74 6.76 17.69 -2.90
N PRO A 75 5.63 18.03 -2.23
CA PRO A 75 4.52 18.76 -2.86
C PRO A 75 4.89 20.13 -3.39
N ASP A 76 5.73 20.83 -2.65
CA ASP A 76 6.09 22.21 -2.97
C ASP A 76 7.20 22.28 -4.02
N ASP A 77 7.95 21.20 -4.22
CA ASP A 77 8.97 21.09 -5.25
C ASP A 77 9.02 19.66 -5.82
N PRO A 78 8.10 19.33 -6.73
CA PRO A 78 8.05 18.00 -7.32
C PRO A 78 9.24 17.71 -8.26
N LEU A 79 10.01 18.73 -8.65
CA LEU A 79 11.24 18.59 -9.44
C LEU A 79 12.45 18.24 -8.55
N SER A 80 12.39 18.55 -7.26
CA SER A 80 13.41 18.18 -6.26
C SER A 80 13.29 16.73 -5.76
N SER A 81 12.78 15.81 -6.59
CA SER A 81 12.67 14.40 -6.18
C SER A 81 14.00 13.91 -5.62
N ARG A 82 14.02 13.54 -4.35
CA ARG A 82 15.18 12.95 -3.70
C ARG A 82 15.03 11.45 -3.77
N GLY A 83 16.13 10.75 -3.96
CA GLY A 83 16.09 9.31 -4.09
C GLY A 83 17.47 8.79 -4.37
N GLY A 84 17.65 7.51 -4.08
CA GLY A 84 18.94 6.87 -4.19
C GLY A 84 18.85 5.42 -3.73
N GLU A 85 20.00 4.78 -3.73
CA GLU A 85 20.18 3.48 -3.12
C GLU A 85 20.49 3.67 -1.63
N LEU A 86 19.86 2.86 -0.78
CA LEU A 86 20.28 2.62 0.59
C LEU A 86 20.96 1.25 0.65
N ARG A 87 22.16 1.22 1.21
CA ARG A 87 22.94 0.02 1.47
C ARG A 87 22.82 -0.40 2.92
N SER A 88 23.25 -1.61 3.23
CA SER A 88 23.28 -2.14 4.60
C SER A 88 23.93 -1.16 5.57
N GLY A 89 23.21 -0.82 6.65
CA GLY A 89 23.60 0.15 7.68
C GLY A 89 23.13 1.59 7.43
N GLU A 90 22.63 1.92 6.24
CA GLU A 90 22.17 3.27 5.91
C GLU A 90 20.68 3.47 6.24
N SER A 91 20.34 4.68 6.67
CA SER A 91 18.95 5.06 6.96
C SER A 91 18.55 6.37 6.27
N ILE A 92 17.25 6.52 6.04
CA ILE A 92 16.65 7.78 5.58
C ILE A 92 15.35 8.03 6.34
N SER A 93 15.21 9.23 6.88
CA SER A 93 13.96 9.70 7.45
C SER A 93 13.13 10.44 6.39
N PHE A 94 11.83 10.18 6.39
CA PHE A 94 10.89 10.87 5.52
C PHE A 94 10.41 12.14 6.20
N GLY A 95 10.55 13.28 5.52
CA GLY A 95 10.03 14.55 6.03
C GLY A 95 8.49 14.57 6.04
N PRO A 96 7.87 15.40 6.88
CA PRO A 96 6.41 15.51 6.94
C PRO A 96 5.83 15.93 5.58
N GLY A 97 4.74 15.28 5.18
CA GLY A 97 4.06 15.56 3.91
C GLY A 97 4.80 15.10 2.65
N ALA A 98 5.96 14.45 2.78
CA ALA A 98 6.65 13.86 1.65
C ALA A 98 5.87 12.66 1.08
N SER A 99 5.95 12.46 -0.23
CA SER A 99 5.68 11.16 -0.81
C SER A 99 6.89 10.30 -0.62
N SER A 100 6.69 9.02 -0.35
CA SER A 100 7.75 8.05 -0.52
C SER A 100 7.25 6.72 -1.07
N THR A 101 8.18 6.00 -1.68
CA THR A 101 8.10 4.59 -2.00
C THR A 101 9.51 4.04 -1.96
N TRP A 102 9.62 2.75 -1.73
CA TRP A 102 10.88 2.04 -1.76
C TRP A 102 10.66 0.61 -2.21
N PHE A 103 11.69 0.05 -2.83
CA PHE A 103 11.65 -1.28 -3.39
C PHE A 103 13.07 -1.82 -3.51
N ARG A 104 13.18 -3.12 -3.75
CA ARG A 104 14.47 -3.78 -3.96
C ARG A 104 15.06 -3.40 -5.31
N ASP A 105 16.36 -3.13 -5.35
CA ASP A 105 17.05 -2.92 -6.62
C ASP A 105 17.10 -4.23 -7.43
N SER A 106 16.61 -4.18 -8.67
CA SER A 106 16.63 -5.31 -9.60
C SER A 106 18.03 -5.61 -10.16
N HIS A 107 18.99 -4.71 -9.99
CA HIS A 107 20.39 -4.95 -10.35
C HIS A 107 21.12 -5.83 -9.31
N TYR A 108 20.68 -5.79 -8.05
CA TYR A 108 21.28 -6.54 -6.93
C TYR A 108 20.38 -7.72 -6.50
N ASN A 109 20.21 -8.72 -7.37
CA ASN A 109 19.31 -9.89 -7.16
C ASN A 109 19.91 -11.06 -6.37
N GLN A 110 21.05 -10.86 -5.71
CA GLN A 110 21.80 -11.97 -5.12
C GLN A 110 21.28 -12.37 -3.72
N GLU A 111 20.73 -11.41 -2.99
CA GLU A 111 20.24 -11.58 -1.61
C GLU A 111 18.85 -10.97 -1.42
N ASP A 112 18.21 -11.35 -0.31
CA ASP A 112 16.94 -10.77 0.10
C ASP A 112 17.17 -9.35 0.63
N LEU A 113 16.25 -8.44 0.35
CA LEU A 113 16.27 -7.10 0.95
C LEU A 113 15.65 -7.21 2.34
N ILE A 114 16.33 -6.69 3.36
CA ILE A 114 15.82 -6.59 4.73
C ILE A 114 15.87 -5.13 5.14
N VAL A 115 14.72 -4.57 5.49
CA VAL A 115 14.57 -3.17 5.93
C VAL A 115 13.90 -3.13 7.29
N SER A 116 14.45 -2.31 8.20
CA SER A 116 13.78 -1.93 9.43
C SER A 116 12.99 -0.65 9.17
N LEU A 117 11.67 -0.72 9.26
CA LEU A 117 10.75 0.40 9.11
C LEU A 117 10.30 0.89 10.48
N LYS A 118 10.62 2.13 10.81
CA LYS A 118 10.14 2.82 12.02
C LYS A 118 8.83 3.55 11.73
N GLY A 119 7.78 3.23 12.48
CA GLY A 119 6.48 3.86 12.32
C GLY A 119 5.35 3.12 13.06
N ASP A 120 4.10 3.42 12.69
CA ASP A 120 2.92 2.86 13.34
C ASP A 120 2.73 1.36 13.02
N LYS A 121 3.15 0.52 13.99
CA LYS A 121 2.94 -0.94 13.97
C LYS A 121 1.48 -1.33 13.84
N SER A 122 0.58 -0.61 14.52
CA SER A 122 -0.85 -0.95 14.55
C SER A 122 -1.47 -0.81 13.15
N PHE A 123 -1.06 0.21 12.41
CA PHE A 123 -1.47 0.44 11.03
C PHE A 123 -0.97 -0.67 10.10
N HIS A 124 0.33 -0.99 10.13
CA HIS A 124 0.90 -2.03 9.28
C HIS A 124 0.35 -3.43 9.58
N ARG A 125 0.10 -3.71 10.86
CA ARG A 125 -0.53 -4.96 11.29
C ARG A 125 -1.98 -5.09 10.82
N ASN A 126 -2.74 -3.99 10.85
CA ASN A 126 -4.09 -3.94 10.28
C ASN A 126 -4.09 -4.28 8.79
N ILE A 127 -3.13 -3.75 8.03
CA ILE A 127 -2.99 -4.03 6.59
C ILE A 127 -2.66 -5.50 6.35
N CYS A 128 -1.62 -6.02 7.02
CA CYS A 128 -1.19 -7.39 6.84
C CYS A 128 -2.30 -8.38 7.22
N SER A 129 -2.99 -8.12 8.33
CA SER A 129 -4.12 -8.94 8.78
C SER A 129 -5.28 -8.88 7.79
N ALA A 130 -5.59 -7.71 7.23
CA ALA A 130 -6.63 -7.55 6.22
C ALA A 130 -6.33 -8.34 4.93
N ILE A 131 -5.06 -8.36 4.49
CA ILE A 131 -4.62 -9.12 3.31
C ILE A 131 -4.78 -10.63 3.55
N ILE A 132 -4.34 -11.13 4.69
CA ILE A 132 -4.50 -12.56 5.04
C ILE A 132 -5.98 -12.94 5.19
N ASP A 133 -6.82 -12.04 5.70
CA ASP A 133 -8.26 -12.27 5.86
C ASP A 133 -9.06 -12.15 4.55
N ARG A 134 -8.44 -11.86 3.40
CA ARG A 134 -9.10 -11.75 2.07
C ARG A 134 -10.09 -12.89 1.83
N ASP A 135 -9.64 -14.14 1.95
CA ASP A 135 -10.47 -15.29 1.61
C ASP A 135 -11.60 -15.52 2.64
N ARG A 136 -11.44 -14.97 3.85
CA ARG A 136 -12.45 -15.03 4.92
C ARG A 136 -13.52 -13.96 4.75
N MET A 137 -13.30 -12.92 3.94
CA MET A 137 -14.24 -11.80 3.75
C MET A 137 -15.64 -12.26 3.34
N ALA A 138 -15.75 -13.34 2.58
CA ALA A 138 -17.04 -13.94 2.19
C ALA A 138 -17.88 -14.45 3.38
N PHE A 139 -17.27 -14.72 4.54
CA PHE A 139 -17.91 -15.35 5.69
C PHE A 139 -17.96 -14.45 6.93
N LEU A 140 -17.35 -13.26 6.85
CA LEU A 140 -17.34 -12.30 7.95
C LEU A 140 -18.75 -11.79 8.25
N SER A 141 -19.05 -11.69 9.54
CA SER A 141 -20.31 -11.11 10.03
C SER A 141 -20.49 -9.64 9.64
N SER A 142 -19.39 -8.90 9.44
CA SER A 142 -19.41 -7.52 8.95
C SER A 142 -19.84 -7.40 7.50
N THR A 143 -19.68 -8.46 6.70
CA THR A 143 -20.03 -8.45 5.28
C THR A 143 -21.55 -8.51 5.10
N PRO A 144 -22.15 -7.63 4.27
CA PRO A 144 -23.58 -7.63 4.01
C PRO A 144 -24.10 -9.00 3.61
N PHE A 145 -25.28 -9.35 4.11
CA PHE A 145 -25.86 -10.67 3.91
C PHE A 145 -26.01 -11.06 2.43
N LEU A 146 -26.46 -10.13 1.58
CA LEU A 146 -26.58 -10.35 0.13
C LEU A 146 -25.26 -10.69 -0.53
N LEU A 147 -24.18 -10.00 -0.14
CA LEU A 147 -22.85 -10.23 -0.71
C LEU A 147 -22.27 -11.58 -0.27
N ARG A 148 -22.53 -12.00 0.97
CA ARG A 148 -22.16 -13.34 1.46
C ARG A 148 -22.87 -14.45 0.69
N GLN A 149 -24.16 -14.28 0.40
CA GLN A 149 -24.91 -15.23 -0.43
C GLN A 149 -24.37 -15.28 -1.85
N LEU A 150 -24.12 -14.12 -2.48
CA LEU A 150 -23.53 -14.05 -3.81
C LEU A 150 -22.18 -14.78 -3.87
N LEU A 151 -21.28 -14.51 -2.93
CA LEU A 151 -19.96 -15.17 -2.88
C LEU A 151 -20.05 -16.67 -2.62
N SER A 152 -21.06 -17.11 -1.86
CA SER A 152 -21.33 -18.52 -1.61
C SER A 152 -21.86 -19.21 -2.88
N LEU A 153 -22.80 -18.59 -3.59
CA LEU A 153 -23.33 -19.08 -4.87
C LEU A 153 -22.25 -19.15 -5.96
N LEU A 154 -21.41 -18.12 -6.06
CA LEU A 154 -20.28 -18.09 -6.99
C LEU A 154 -19.20 -19.13 -6.63
N GLY A 155 -19.16 -19.59 -5.39
CA GLY A 155 -18.27 -20.68 -4.95
C GLY A 155 -18.74 -22.07 -5.40
N LEU A 156 -20.04 -22.24 -5.71
CA LEU A 156 -20.62 -23.53 -6.09
C LEU A 156 -20.25 -23.94 -7.52
N PHE A 157 -20.01 -22.97 -8.42
CA PHE A 157 -19.71 -23.26 -9.82
C PHE A 157 -18.24 -22.99 -10.16
N GLN A 158 -17.61 -23.92 -10.89
CA GLN A 158 -16.20 -23.77 -11.28
C GLN A 158 -15.95 -22.58 -12.22
N PHE A 159 -16.88 -22.31 -13.15
CA PHE A 159 -16.75 -21.21 -14.11
C PHE A 159 -16.83 -19.83 -13.47
N SER A 160 -17.45 -19.70 -12.29
CA SER A 160 -17.57 -18.44 -11.56
C SER A 160 -16.42 -18.16 -10.59
N ARG A 161 -15.44 -19.08 -10.46
CA ARG A 161 -14.28 -18.87 -9.59
C ARG A 161 -13.50 -17.59 -9.91
N PRO A 162 -13.17 -17.27 -11.18
CA PRO A 162 -12.45 -16.03 -11.48
C PRO A 162 -13.23 -14.79 -11.05
N PHE A 163 -14.55 -14.81 -11.20
CA PHE A 163 -15.41 -13.71 -10.79
C PHE A 163 -15.51 -13.58 -9.27
N ARG A 164 -15.55 -14.70 -8.54
CA ARG A 164 -15.48 -14.72 -7.07
C ARG A 164 -14.18 -14.12 -6.57
N GLU A 165 -13.04 -14.55 -7.13
CA GLU A 165 -11.72 -14.01 -6.77
C GLU A 165 -11.64 -12.52 -7.06
N TRP A 166 -12.15 -12.08 -8.21
CA TRP A 166 -12.23 -10.66 -8.54
C TRP A 166 -13.06 -9.84 -7.54
N ILE A 167 -14.20 -10.36 -7.06
CA ILE A 167 -14.99 -9.67 -6.01
C ILE A 167 -14.21 -9.63 -4.69
N LEU A 168 -13.54 -10.72 -4.30
CA LEU A 168 -12.71 -10.75 -3.08
C LEU A 168 -11.56 -9.74 -3.16
N ASP A 169 -10.91 -9.64 -4.32
CA ASP A 169 -9.88 -8.62 -4.59
C ASP A 169 -10.45 -7.22 -4.48
N LEU A 170 -11.63 -6.98 -5.06
CA LEU A 170 -12.29 -5.67 -4.97
C LEU A 170 -12.64 -5.31 -3.53
N MET A 171 -13.18 -6.26 -2.76
CA MET A 171 -13.49 -6.07 -1.34
C MET A 171 -12.24 -5.77 -0.52
N LEU A 172 -11.15 -6.54 -0.72
CA LEU A 172 -9.87 -6.28 -0.07
C LEU A 172 -9.36 -4.88 -0.44
N ALA A 173 -9.42 -4.53 -1.72
CA ALA A 173 -8.94 -3.24 -2.20
C ALA A 173 -9.76 -2.06 -1.64
N ILE A 174 -11.05 -2.24 -1.37
CA ILE A 174 -11.89 -1.26 -0.66
C ILE A 174 -11.51 -1.21 0.82
N GLN A 175 -11.35 -2.36 1.49
CA GLN A 175 -10.97 -2.42 2.89
C GLN A 175 -9.62 -1.75 3.14
N LEU A 176 -8.61 -2.03 2.31
CA LEU A 176 -7.29 -1.40 2.40
C LEU A 176 -7.40 0.11 2.23
N ARG A 177 -8.14 0.60 1.23
CA ARG A 177 -8.39 2.04 1.04
C ARG A 177 -9.09 2.68 2.24
N ALA A 178 -10.00 1.97 2.89
CA ALA A 178 -10.65 2.49 4.09
C ALA A 178 -9.66 2.63 5.26
N ILE A 179 -8.78 1.64 5.44
CA ILE A 179 -7.69 1.70 6.44
C ILE A 179 -6.74 2.86 6.13
N PHE A 180 -6.28 2.96 4.88
CA PHE A 180 -5.40 4.02 4.40
C PHE A 180 -5.98 5.42 4.65
N TYR A 181 -7.22 5.66 4.22
CA TYR A 181 -7.89 6.94 4.38
C TYR A 181 -8.01 7.35 5.86
N SER A 182 -8.38 6.42 6.74
CA SER A 182 -8.60 6.71 8.16
C SER A 182 -7.34 7.09 8.94
N ASN A 183 -6.17 6.65 8.48
CA ASN A 183 -4.89 6.91 9.13
C ASN A 183 -4.08 8.02 8.42
N GLY A 184 -4.66 8.68 7.42
CA GLY A 184 -3.98 9.74 6.67
C GLY A 184 -2.87 9.22 5.76
N PHE A 185 -2.98 7.98 5.28
CA PHE A 185 -2.06 7.36 4.34
C PHE A 185 -2.66 7.40 2.93
N TRP A 186 -2.18 8.27 2.07
CA TRP A 186 -2.81 8.52 0.76
C TRP A 186 -2.02 7.86 -0.36
N ILE A 187 -2.51 6.73 -0.87
CA ILE A 187 -1.83 5.97 -1.93
C ILE A 187 -1.94 6.70 -3.25
N TYR A 188 -0.83 6.81 -3.94
CA TYR A 188 -0.76 7.40 -5.27
C TYR A 188 -1.73 6.74 -6.25
N HIS A 189 -2.60 7.56 -6.84
CA HIS A 189 -3.47 7.16 -7.95
C HIS A 189 -2.95 7.70 -9.29
N PRO A 190 -3.11 6.93 -10.40
CA PRO A 190 -2.67 7.37 -11.71
C PRO A 190 -3.43 8.64 -12.15
N THR A 191 -2.73 9.49 -12.90
CA THR A 191 -3.24 10.79 -13.34
C THR A 191 -4.29 10.73 -14.41
N ILE A 192 -5.08 11.80 -14.47
CA ILE A 192 -5.98 12.08 -15.59
C ILE A 192 -5.16 12.08 -16.90
N PRO A 193 -5.63 11.38 -17.95
CA PRO A 193 -5.01 11.35 -19.28
C PRO A 193 -4.75 12.73 -19.90
N PHE A 194 -5.37 13.79 -19.38
CA PHE A 194 -5.17 15.17 -19.81
C PHE A 194 -3.69 15.59 -19.88
N PHE A 195 -2.83 15.05 -19.00
CA PHE A 195 -1.40 15.34 -19.02
C PHE A 195 -0.58 14.47 -19.99
N TRP A 196 -1.17 13.40 -20.54
CA TRP A 196 -0.48 12.52 -21.49
C TRP A 196 -0.09 13.27 -22.76
N TRP A 197 -0.82 14.31 -23.16
CA TRP A 197 -0.42 15.16 -24.28
C TRP A 197 0.98 15.76 -24.09
N TRP A 198 1.27 16.25 -22.88
CA TRP A 198 2.57 16.85 -22.57
C TRP A 198 3.67 15.79 -22.44
N GLU A 199 3.37 14.64 -21.85
CA GLU A 199 4.31 13.51 -21.77
C GLU A 199 4.62 12.91 -23.15
N TRP A 200 3.60 12.80 -24.01
CA TRP A 200 3.74 12.32 -25.38
C TRP A 200 4.67 13.22 -26.19
N ARG A 201 4.54 14.55 -26.06
CA ARG A 201 5.45 15.51 -26.70
C ARG A 201 6.91 15.31 -26.28
N GLN A 202 7.17 14.93 -25.03
CA GLN A 202 8.54 14.64 -24.58
C GLN A 202 9.18 13.43 -25.27
N ILE A 203 8.37 12.43 -25.67
CA ILE A 203 8.86 11.28 -26.46
C ILE A 203 9.43 11.74 -27.80
N TRP A 204 8.90 12.84 -28.35
CA TRP A 204 9.35 13.44 -29.61
C TRP A 204 10.45 14.50 -29.46
N GLY A 205 11.07 14.61 -28.28
CA GLY A 205 12.15 15.55 -28.02
C GLY A 205 11.72 17.02 -27.91
N GLU A 206 10.43 17.27 -27.77
CA GLU A 206 9.88 18.62 -27.58
C GLU A 206 10.16 19.16 -26.16
N PRO A 207 10.13 20.49 -25.96
CA PRO A 207 10.57 21.10 -24.70
C PRO A 207 9.88 20.53 -23.46
N ARG A 208 10.63 20.55 -22.36
CA ARG A 208 10.23 20.08 -21.03
C ARG A 208 8.81 20.55 -20.68
N VAL A 209 8.00 19.66 -20.10
CA VAL A 209 6.62 19.97 -19.66
C VAL A 209 6.64 21.31 -18.90
N PRO A 210 5.77 22.28 -19.27
CA PRO A 210 5.73 23.56 -18.58
C PRO A 210 5.57 23.39 -17.07
N GLU A 211 6.28 24.18 -16.28
CA GLU A 211 6.28 24.03 -14.82
C GLU A 211 4.88 24.12 -14.21
N TRP A 212 4.02 25.00 -14.73
CA TRP A 212 2.64 25.12 -14.28
C TRP A 212 1.85 23.83 -14.52
N ALA A 213 2.06 23.16 -15.65
CA ALA A 213 1.36 21.93 -16.02
C ALA A 213 1.83 20.77 -15.13
N TYR A 214 3.14 20.74 -14.84
CA TYR A 214 3.72 19.77 -13.93
C TYR A 214 3.22 19.96 -12.48
N ARG A 215 3.21 21.20 -11.96
CA ARG A 215 2.65 21.54 -10.64
C ARG A 215 1.16 21.21 -10.56
N PHE A 216 0.39 21.58 -11.59
CA PHE A 216 -1.05 21.29 -11.64
C PHE A 216 -1.34 19.79 -11.68
N LYS A 217 -0.57 19.00 -12.45
CA LYS A 217 -0.65 17.53 -12.45
C LYS A 217 -0.51 16.97 -11.04
N TRP A 218 0.48 17.47 -10.31
CA TRP A 218 0.82 17.00 -8.99
C TRP A 218 -0.23 17.40 -7.93
N GLN A 219 -0.74 18.62 -7.99
CA GLN A 219 -1.89 19.04 -7.17
C GLN A 219 -3.13 18.19 -7.46
N MET A 220 -3.43 17.95 -8.73
CA MET A 220 -4.56 17.10 -9.12
C MET A 220 -4.38 15.65 -8.64
N GLN A 221 -3.17 15.11 -8.64
CA GLN A 221 -2.90 13.78 -8.07
C GLN A 221 -3.30 13.68 -6.60
N MET A 222 -2.95 14.69 -5.80
CA MET A 222 -3.33 14.72 -4.38
C MET A 222 -4.85 14.78 -4.22
N VAL A 223 -5.53 15.66 -4.97
CA VAL A 223 -6.99 15.81 -4.93
C VAL A 223 -7.70 14.52 -5.35
N ILE A 224 -7.27 13.89 -6.46
CA ILE A 224 -7.84 12.63 -6.94
C ILE A 224 -7.62 11.53 -5.92
N THR A 225 -6.41 11.42 -5.38
CA THR A 225 -6.08 10.41 -4.38
C THR A 225 -6.99 10.54 -3.16
N TYR A 226 -7.10 11.75 -2.60
CA TYR A 226 -7.94 12.02 -1.45
C TYR A 226 -9.41 11.70 -1.75
N THR A 227 -9.90 12.12 -2.92
CA THR A 227 -11.29 11.91 -3.34
C THR A 227 -11.60 10.43 -3.55
N VAL A 228 -10.76 9.70 -4.28
CA VAL A 228 -10.97 8.29 -4.58
C VAL A 228 -10.91 7.46 -3.30
N GLN A 229 -9.90 7.67 -2.46
CA GLN A 229 -9.82 6.96 -1.18
C GLN A 229 -11.00 7.33 -0.25
N GLY A 230 -11.42 8.59 -0.22
CA GLY A 230 -12.58 9.04 0.55
C GLY A 230 -13.88 8.40 0.08
N ILE A 231 -14.11 8.33 -1.24
CA ILE A 231 -15.26 7.62 -1.82
C ILE A 231 -15.20 6.14 -1.46
N CYS A 232 -14.06 5.48 -1.63
CA CYS A 232 -13.90 4.08 -1.27
C CYS A 232 -14.14 3.83 0.23
N TYR A 233 -13.68 4.73 1.09
CA TYR A 233 -13.92 4.69 2.53
C TYR A 233 -15.42 4.75 2.84
N TRP A 234 -16.15 5.72 2.29
CA TRP A 234 -17.58 5.86 2.53
C TRP A 234 -18.38 4.70 1.93
N VAL A 235 -18.03 4.25 0.73
CA VAL A 235 -18.65 3.08 0.10
C VAL A 235 -18.43 1.83 0.96
N GLY A 236 -17.19 1.57 1.38
CA GLY A 236 -16.85 0.45 2.24
C GLY A 236 -17.57 0.52 3.60
N ARG A 237 -17.65 1.71 4.19
CA ARG A 237 -18.28 1.91 5.50
C ARG A 237 -19.81 1.76 5.45
N ILE A 238 -20.46 2.39 4.47
CA ILE A 238 -21.93 2.39 4.36
C ILE A 238 -22.43 1.05 3.80
N PHE A 239 -21.84 0.58 2.70
CA PHE A 239 -22.37 -0.58 1.99
C PHE A 239 -21.75 -1.89 2.43
N LEU A 240 -20.51 -1.92 2.91
CA LEU A 240 -19.79 -3.16 3.24
C LEU A 240 -19.52 -3.34 4.74
N GLY A 241 -19.93 -2.38 5.59
CA GLY A 241 -19.70 -2.43 7.04
C GLY A 241 -18.22 -2.40 7.42
N MET A 242 -17.34 -1.92 6.54
CA MET A 242 -15.91 -1.87 6.75
C MET A 242 -15.51 -0.70 7.65
N LYS A 243 -14.48 -0.90 8.47
CA LYS A 243 -13.88 0.09 9.36
C LYS A 243 -12.45 0.42 8.93
N GLY A 244 -11.97 1.57 9.37
CA GLY A 244 -10.60 2.04 9.14
C GLY A 244 -9.55 1.40 10.06
N SER A 245 -9.99 0.84 11.20
CA SER A 245 -9.16 0.03 12.10
C SER A 245 -10.02 -1.05 12.74
N TYR A 246 -9.40 -2.16 13.08
CA TYR A 246 -10.05 -3.29 13.75
C TYR A 246 -9.24 -3.67 14.97
N SER A 247 -9.89 -3.63 16.15
CA SER A 247 -9.27 -4.04 17.41
C SER A 247 -8.84 -5.51 17.41
N GLU A 248 -9.46 -6.33 16.55
CA GLU A 248 -9.09 -7.74 16.40
C GLU A 248 -7.70 -7.94 15.75
N TYR A 249 -7.16 -6.90 15.12
CA TYR A 249 -5.86 -6.92 14.44
C TYR A 249 -4.76 -6.20 15.22
N THR A 250 -5.11 -5.45 16.26
CA THR A 250 -4.19 -4.61 17.04
C THR A 250 -4.26 -5.01 18.52
N LEU A 251 -3.10 -5.21 19.15
CA LEU A 251 -3.00 -5.36 20.61
C LEU A 251 -3.34 -4.05 21.32
#